data_AF-A0A3N7GW02-F1
#
_entry.id   AF-A0A3N7GW02-F1
#
_cell.length_a   1.000
_cell.length_b   1.000
_cell.length_c   1.000
_cell.angle_alpha   90.00
_cell.angle_beta   90.00
_cell.angle_gamma   90.00
#
_symmetry.space_group_name_H-M   'P 1'
#
loop_
_entity.id
_entity.type
_entity.pdbx_description
1 polymer ?
#
loop_
_entity_poly.entity_id
_entity_poly.type
_entity_poly.pdbx_seq_one_letter_code
_entity_poly.pdbx_strand_id
1 'polypeptide(L)'
;MGATDAAGAGATGAVRPDAVVASLRTAILAGTVEPGSAVTEALVSETFGVARPTARIAIDRLVSDGILEREPHHAARVKRLGRDDIADLFAARAAVESAAVELLAGTARVPADASAAHERLLGLEADASYWAIDLAFHRALVQGAPSTRLPRLHDQLMGEIEFALAQVDAHRLRSTREVAAEHGRILDAVAAGDAALAEHLTRSHILASRDRLLAHFDTQHGR
;
A
#
# COMPACT_ATOMS: atom_id res chain seq x y z
N MET A 1 -2.49 -48.67 -39.94
CA MET A 1 -2.13 -47.62 -40.91
C MET A 1 -3.22 -46.56 -40.82
N GLY A 2 -2.89 -45.35 -40.32
CA GLY A 2 -3.79 -44.18 -40.14
C GLY A 2 -4.72 -44.30 -38.94
N ALA A 3 -4.52 -43.65 -37.77
CA ALA A 3 -4.31 -42.22 -37.46
C ALA A 3 -5.53 -41.34 -37.81
N THR A 4 -6.27 -40.91 -36.78
CA THR A 4 -6.90 -39.60 -36.57
C THR A 4 -7.70 -39.66 -35.26
N ASP A 5 -7.73 -38.67 -34.38
CA ASP A 5 -6.85 -37.58 -34.02
C ASP A 5 -7.43 -37.12 -32.68
N ALA A 6 -6.58 -36.99 -31.67
CA ALA A 6 -7.00 -36.56 -30.35
C ALA A 6 -7.16 -35.04 -30.38
N ALA A 7 -8.41 -34.57 -30.43
CA ALA A 7 -8.72 -33.15 -30.26
C ALA A 7 -8.47 -32.71 -28.81
N GLY A 8 -7.21 -32.41 -28.51
CA GLY A 8 -6.73 -31.04 -28.39
C GLY A 8 -7.52 -30.06 -27.51
N ALA A 9 -6.87 -29.76 -26.38
CA ALA A 9 -6.73 -28.44 -25.77
C ALA A 9 -7.94 -27.87 -24.99
N GLY A 10 -7.88 -28.09 -23.67
CA GLY A 10 -8.65 -27.34 -22.69
C GLY A 10 -8.38 -25.84 -22.79
N ALA A 11 -9.46 -25.08 -22.77
CA ALA A 11 -9.45 -23.63 -22.69
C ALA A 11 -8.80 -23.18 -21.36
N THR A 12 -7.55 -22.73 -21.43
CA THR A 12 -6.96 -21.92 -20.35
C THR A 12 -7.62 -20.54 -20.41
N GLY A 13 -8.52 -20.26 -19.46
CA GLY A 13 -9.12 -18.95 -19.32
C GLY A 13 -8.03 -17.89 -19.22
N ALA A 14 -8.02 -16.92 -20.13
CA ALA A 14 -7.00 -15.88 -20.18
C ALA A 14 -6.98 -15.13 -18.85
N VAL A 15 -5.91 -15.30 -18.07
CA VAL A 15 -5.69 -14.52 -16.85
C VAL A 15 -5.57 -13.06 -17.26
N ARG A 16 -6.46 -12.22 -16.71
CA ARG A 16 -6.49 -10.79 -17.04
C ARG A 16 -5.23 -10.12 -16.49
N PRO A 17 -4.66 -9.12 -17.22
CA PRO A 17 -3.52 -8.34 -16.73
C PRO A 17 -3.72 -7.84 -15.29
N ASP A 18 -4.92 -7.38 -14.94
CA ASP A 18 -5.25 -6.88 -13.60
C ASP A 18 -5.05 -7.93 -12.49
N ALA A 19 -5.35 -9.20 -12.79
CA ALA A 19 -5.13 -10.28 -11.83
C ALA A 19 -3.63 -10.53 -11.61
N VAL A 20 -2.83 -10.47 -12.69
CA VAL A 20 -1.37 -10.58 -12.60
C VAL A 20 -0.79 -9.42 -11.79
N VAL A 21 -1.25 -8.19 -12.03
CA VAL A 21 -0.85 -7.00 -11.25
C VAL A 21 -1.16 -7.19 -9.78
N ALA A 22 -2.40 -7.58 -9.45
CA ALA A 22 -2.83 -7.75 -8.05
C ALA A 22 -2.00 -8.84 -7.33
N SER A 23 -1.78 -9.99 -7.97
CA SER A 23 -0.99 -11.08 -7.39
C SER A 23 0.48 -10.72 -7.23
N LEU A 24 1.10 -10.09 -8.22
CA LEU A 24 2.50 -9.68 -8.15
C LEU A 24 2.71 -8.57 -7.11
N ARG A 25 1.81 -7.59 -7.04
CA ARG A 25 1.79 -6.57 -5.97
C ARG A 25 1.72 -7.20 -4.60
N THR A 26 0.82 -8.16 -4.40
CA THR A 26 0.68 -8.90 -3.14
C THR A 26 1.97 -9.62 -2.77
N ALA A 27 2.60 -10.31 -3.73
CA ALA A 27 3.84 -11.03 -3.49
C ALA A 27 5.01 -10.10 -3.13
N ILE A 28 5.09 -8.91 -3.76
CA ILE A 28 6.10 -7.90 -3.44
C ILE A 28 5.87 -7.32 -2.04
N LEU A 29 4.64 -6.90 -1.73
CA LEU A 29 4.30 -6.30 -0.42
C LEU A 29 4.41 -7.31 0.74
N ALA A 30 4.20 -8.60 0.48
CA ALA A 30 4.42 -9.65 1.47
C ALA A 30 5.90 -10.02 1.69
N GLY A 31 6.82 -9.44 0.90
CA GLY A 31 8.25 -9.78 0.94
C GLY A 31 8.63 -11.06 0.20
N THR A 32 7.68 -11.79 -0.39
CA THR A 32 7.97 -12.99 -1.21
C THR A 32 8.85 -12.66 -2.41
N VAL A 33 8.74 -11.44 -2.96
CA VAL A 33 9.65 -10.89 -3.95
C VAL A 33 10.44 -9.75 -3.32
N GLU A 34 11.71 -10.03 -3.00
CA GLU A 34 12.56 -9.14 -2.20
C GLU A 34 12.86 -7.80 -2.88
N PRO A 35 13.10 -6.72 -2.10
CA PRO A 35 13.50 -5.42 -2.64
C PRO A 35 14.74 -5.51 -3.54
N GLY A 36 14.70 -4.86 -4.69
CA GLY A 36 15.72 -4.87 -5.75
C GLY A 36 15.79 -6.13 -6.61
N SER A 37 14.95 -7.14 -6.34
CA SER A 37 14.82 -8.32 -7.20
C SER A 37 14.39 -7.93 -8.61
N ALA A 38 14.97 -8.59 -9.62
CA ALA A 38 14.58 -8.38 -11.00
C ALA A 38 13.24 -9.08 -11.31
N VAL A 39 12.30 -8.35 -11.89
CA VAL A 39 11.02 -8.82 -12.36
C VAL A 39 11.02 -8.78 -13.89
N THR A 40 11.26 -9.94 -14.50
CA THR A 40 11.32 -10.07 -15.97
C THR A 40 9.97 -10.53 -16.54
N GLU A 41 9.69 -10.15 -17.79
CA GLU A 41 8.51 -10.66 -18.51
C GLU A 41 8.49 -12.20 -18.56
N ALA A 42 9.67 -12.83 -18.71
CA ALA A 42 9.78 -14.29 -18.73
C ALA A 42 9.38 -14.90 -17.38
N LEU A 43 9.90 -14.36 -16.27
CA LEU A 43 9.56 -14.81 -14.91
C LEU A 43 8.06 -14.69 -14.64
N VAL A 44 7.47 -13.53 -14.98
CA VAL A 44 6.03 -13.28 -14.78
C VAL A 44 5.19 -14.20 -15.67
N SER A 45 5.58 -14.37 -16.94
CA SER A 45 4.90 -15.29 -17.85
C SER A 45 4.86 -16.72 -17.33
N GLU A 46 6.00 -17.22 -16.83
CA GLU A 46 6.12 -18.57 -16.29
C GLU A 46 5.32 -18.73 -14.98
N THR A 47 5.46 -17.77 -14.06
CA THR A 47 4.81 -17.81 -12.74
C THR A 47 3.29 -17.80 -12.85
N PHE A 48 2.73 -16.98 -13.75
CA PHE A 48 1.29 -16.77 -13.86
C PHE A 48 0.64 -17.49 -15.05
N GLY A 49 1.42 -18.23 -15.85
CA GLY A 49 0.92 -18.91 -17.04
C GLY A 49 0.36 -17.97 -18.11
N VAL A 50 0.95 -16.77 -18.27
CA VAL A 50 0.46 -15.73 -19.18
C VAL A 50 1.43 -15.44 -20.32
N ALA A 51 0.92 -14.97 -21.46
CA ALA A 51 1.76 -14.54 -22.57
C ALA A 51 2.62 -13.32 -22.20
N ARG A 52 3.80 -13.19 -22.83
CA ARG A 52 4.74 -12.08 -22.56
C ARG A 52 4.13 -10.67 -22.69
N PRO A 53 3.26 -10.38 -23.68
CA PRO A 53 2.59 -9.08 -23.74
C PRO A 53 1.73 -8.78 -22.51
N THR A 54 1.05 -9.78 -21.95
CA THR A 54 0.26 -9.64 -20.71
C THR A 54 1.18 -9.39 -19.51
N ALA A 55 2.28 -10.13 -19.40
CA ALA A 55 3.29 -9.92 -18.38
C ALA A 55 3.89 -8.50 -18.46
N ARG A 56 4.20 -8.03 -19.66
CA ARG A 56 4.71 -6.67 -19.89
C ARG A 56 3.74 -5.59 -19.43
N ILE A 57 2.45 -5.71 -19.78
CA ILE A 57 1.41 -4.77 -19.32
C ILE A 57 1.35 -4.72 -17.80
N ALA A 58 1.42 -5.88 -17.14
CA ALA A 58 1.41 -5.94 -15.67
C ALA A 58 2.65 -5.27 -15.05
N ILE A 59 3.83 -5.53 -15.60
CA ILE A 59 5.09 -4.90 -15.17
C ILE A 59 5.03 -3.38 -15.39
N ASP A 60 4.62 -2.92 -16.58
CA ASP A 60 4.49 -1.50 -16.90
C ASP A 60 3.53 -0.80 -15.95
N ARG A 61 2.45 -1.48 -15.54
CA ARG A 61 1.52 -0.93 -14.56
C ARG A 61 2.16 -0.78 -13.18
N LEU A 62 2.88 -1.78 -12.71
CA LEU A 62 3.58 -1.70 -11.42
C LEU A 62 4.74 -0.70 -11.44
N VAL A 63 5.34 -0.43 -12.61
CA VAL A 63 6.30 0.67 -12.80
C VAL A 63 5.59 2.02 -12.70
N SER A 64 4.43 2.17 -13.36
CA SER A 64 3.61 3.39 -13.26
C SER A 64 3.10 3.63 -11.83
N ASP A 65 2.87 2.58 -11.07
CA ASP A 65 2.46 2.65 -9.66
C ASP A 65 3.68 2.86 -8.72
N GLY A 66 4.91 2.95 -9.22
CA GLY A 66 6.11 3.20 -8.40
C GLY A 66 6.56 2.01 -7.53
N ILE A 67 5.96 0.83 -7.68
CA ILE A 67 6.36 -0.40 -6.98
C ILE A 67 7.60 -1.01 -7.62
N LEU A 68 7.65 -0.94 -8.96
CA LEU A 68 8.81 -1.34 -9.73
C LEU A 68 9.49 -0.10 -10.31
N GLU A 69 10.79 -0.19 -10.52
CA GLU A 69 11.58 0.76 -11.29
C GLU A 69 12.18 0.07 -12.52
N ARG A 70 12.33 0.79 -13.63
CA ARG A 70 12.90 0.22 -14.86
C ARG A 70 13.78 1.23 -15.59
N GLU A 71 15.06 0.90 -15.71
CA GLU A 71 15.99 1.60 -16.59
C GLU A 71 15.81 1.14 -18.05
N PRO A 72 16.11 2.01 -19.04
CA PRO A 72 16.07 1.63 -20.45
C PRO A 72 16.89 0.36 -20.73
N HIS A 73 16.31 -0.58 -21.46
CA HIS A 73 16.94 -1.86 -21.84
C HIS A 73 17.26 -2.83 -20.68
N HIS A 74 16.84 -2.53 -19.45
CA HIS A 74 16.99 -3.43 -18.30
C HIS A 74 15.64 -4.03 -17.86
N ALA A 75 15.72 -5.13 -17.11
CA ALA A 75 14.55 -5.69 -16.43
C ALA A 75 14.03 -4.70 -15.38
N ALA A 76 12.72 -4.70 -15.15
CA ALA A 76 12.15 -3.98 -14.01
C ALA A 76 12.66 -4.58 -12.69
N ARG A 77 12.75 -3.78 -11.63
CA ARG A 77 13.19 -4.21 -10.30
C ARG A 77 12.24 -3.73 -9.24
N VAL A 78 12.08 -4.50 -8.17
CA VAL A 78 11.36 -4.03 -6.99
C VAL A 78 12.09 -2.83 -6.41
N LYS A 79 11.40 -1.71 -6.21
CA LYS A 79 12.01 -0.46 -5.71
C LYS A 79 12.64 -0.69 -4.34
N ARG A 80 13.77 -0.04 -4.08
CA ARG A 80 14.34 0.08 -2.72
C ARG A 80 14.07 1.50 -2.23
N LEU A 81 13.36 1.64 -1.12
CA LEU A 81 13.21 2.95 -0.50
C LEU A 81 14.49 3.30 0.26
N GLY A 82 15.13 4.39 -0.14
CA GLY A 82 16.19 5.01 0.63
C GLY A 82 15.65 5.76 1.84
N ARG A 83 16.58 6.21 2.68
CA ARG A 83 16.26 7.01 3.87
C ARG A 83 15.48 8.29 3.53
N ASP A 84 15.94 9.01 2.52
CA ASP A 84 15.32 10.28 2.11
C ASP A 84 13.95 10.04 1.45
N ASP A 85 13.79 8.94 0.69
CA ASP A 85 12.49 8.54 0.13
C ASP A 85 11.48 8.28 1.25
N ILE A 86 11.88 7.56 2.31
CA ILE A 86 11.01 7.31 3.47
C ILE A 86 10.61 8.63 4.12
N ALA A 87 11.56 9.55 4.33
CA ALA A 87 11.28 10.83 4.96
C ALA A 87 10.29 11.67 4.15
N ASP A 88 10.50 11.77 2.83
CA ASP A 88 9.68 12.56 1.90
C ASP A 88 8.28 11.96 1.72
N LEU A 89 8.18 10.65 1.48
CA LEU A 89 6.90 9.96 1.28
C LEU A 89 5.96 10.12 2.49
N PHE A 90 6.48 9.93 3.70
CA PHE A 90 5.66 10.11 4.91
C PHE A 90 5.31 11.59 5.16
N ALA A 91 6.16 12.54 4.79
CA ALA A 91 5.85 13.96 4.90
C ALA A 91 4.72 14.36 3.93
N ALA A 92 4.79 13.92 2.67
CA ALA A 92 3.76 14.13 1.67
C ALA A 92 2.43 13.47 2.09
N ARG A 93 2.49 12.21 2.56
CA ARG A 93 1.32 11.50 3.09
C ARG A 93 0.69 12.25 4.25
N ALA A 94 1.48 12.67 5.24
CA ALA A 94 0.99 13.40 6.40
C ALA A 94 0.30 14.70 5.98
N ALA A 95 0.85 15.44 5.01
CA ALA A 95 0.23 16.66 4.50
C ALA A 95 -1.14 16.41 3.84
N VAL A 96 -1.28 15.36 3.04
CA VAL A 96 -2.54 15.03 2.35
C VAL A 96 -3.59 14.48 3.32
N GLU A 97 -3.23 13.51 4.15
CA GLU A 97 -4.17 12.81 5.03
C GLU A 97 -4.65 13.71 6.18
N SER A 98 -3.75 14.51 6.79
CA SER A 98 -4.15 15.44 7.85
C SER A 98 -5.11 16.52 7.36
N ALA A 99 -4.88 17.08 6.15
CA ALA A 99 -5.80 18.03 5.53
C ALA A 99 -7.17 17.41 5.22
N ALA A 100 -7.21 16.14 4.81
CA ALA A 100 -8.47 15.46 4.55
C ALA A 100 -9.28 15.24 5.85
N VAL A 101 -8.59 14.85 6.92
CA VAL A 101 -9.19 14.63 8.23
C VAL A 101 -9.66 15.94 8.86
N GLU A 102 -8.91 17.04 8.70
CA GLU A 102 -9.33 18.38 9.12
C GLU A 102 -10.68 18.77 8.47
N LEU A 103 -10.82 18.55 7.16
CA LEU A 103 -12.06 18.83 6.43
C LEU A 103 -13.23 17.94 6.89
N LEU A 104 -12.98 16.67 7.20
CA LEU A 104 -13.99 15.78 7.76
C LEU A 104 -14.49 16.27 9.11
N ALA A 105 -13.57 16.64 10.00
CA ALA A 105 -13.88 17.20 11.32
C ALA A 105 -14.69 18.50 11.19
N GLY A 106 -14.39 19.36 10.21
CA GLY A 106 -15.19 20.54 9.91
C GLY A 106 -16.67 20.25 9.56
N THR A 107 -17.00 19.01 9.21
CA THR A 107 -18.38 18.54 8.98
C THR A 107 -18.91 17.58 10.05
N ALA A 108 -18.11 17.29 11.08
CA ALA A 108 -18.37 16.28 12.11
C ALA A 108 -18.81 14.92 11.55
N ARG A 109 -18.31 14.56 10.35
CA ARG A 109 -18.73 13.36 9.62
C ARG A 109 -17.62 12.33 9.66
N VAL A 110 -17.87 11.23 10.35
CA VAL A 110 -16.99 10.05 10.31
C VAL A 110 -17.39 9.14 9.13
N PRO A 111 -16.49 8.81 8.19
CA PRO A 111 -16.78 7.85 7.14
C PRO A 111 -17.01 6.45 7.71
N ALA A 112 -18.11 5.79 7.31
CA ALA A 112 -18.48 4.46 7.81
C ALA A 112 -17.39 3.41 7.54
N ASP A 113 -16.72 3.49 6.38
CA ASP A 113 -15.64 2.57 6.01
C ASP A 113 -14.40 2.76 6.90
N ALA A 114 -14.16 3.97 7.42
CA ALA A 114 -13.07 4.23 8.37
C ALA A 114 -13.40 3.58 9.73
N SER A 115 -14.64 3.74 10.22
CA SER A 115 -15.10 3.03 11.41
C SER A 115 -15.01 1.51 11.24
N ALA A 116 -15.44 0.97 10.10
CA ALA A 116 -15.38 -0.46 9.83
C ALA A 116 -13.94 -0.99 9.73
N ALA A 117 -12.99 -0.21 9.20
CA ALA A 117 -11.57 -0.54 9.23
C ALA A 117 -11.01 -0.53 10.65
N HIS A 118 -11.38 0.45 11.48
CA HIS A 118 -10.99 0.53 12.88
C HIS A 118 -11.51 -0.67 13.70
N GLU A 119 -12.78 -1.06 13.53
CA GLU A 119 -13.36 -2.23 14.20
C GLU A 119 -12.64 -3.53 13.81
N ARG A 120 -12.32 -3.71 12.52
CA ARG A 120 -11.51 -4.86 12.06
C ARG A 120 -10.13 -4.88 12.70
N LEU A 121 -9.52 -3.71 12.88
CA LEU A 121 -8.22 -3.60 13.53
C LEU A 121 -8.28 -3.96 15.02
N LEU A 122 -9.36 -3.59 15.72
CA LEU A 122 -9.58 -3.96 17.12
C LEU A 122 -9.77 -5.46 17.31
N GLY A 123 -10.40 -6.13 16.36
CA GLY A 123 -10.62 -7.58 16.36
C GLY A 123 -9.46 -8.41 15.78
N LEU A 124 -8.36 -7.78 15.38
CA LEU A 124 -7.23 -8.46 14.78
C LEU A 124 -6.33 -9.10 15.85
N GLU A 125 -5.91 -10.35 15.63
CA GLU A 125 -4.94 -11.03 16.48
C GLU A 125 -3.60 -10.28 16.53
N ALA A 126 -2.90 -10.36 17.66
CA ALA A 126 -1.73 -9.52 17.93
C ALA A 126 -0.53 -9.75 16.99
N ASP A 127 -0.45 -10.92 16.36
CA ASP A 127 0.62 -11.32 15.44
C ASP A 127 0.21 -11.25 13.96
N ALA A 128 -1.05 -10.99 13.67
CA ALA A 128 -1.54 -10.85 12.31
C ALA A 128 -1.14 -9.49 11.72
N SER A 129 -0.83 -9.52 10.42
CA SER A 129 -0.48 -8.34 9.65
C SER A 129 -1.65 -7.36 9.58
N TYR A 130 -1.41 -6.10 9.94
CA TYR A 130 -2.45 -5.06 9.96
C TYR A 130 -2.29 -4.00 8.87
N TRP A 131 -1.17 -3.96 8.12
CA TRP A 131 -0.88 -2.85 7.19
C TRP A 131 -2.00 -2.59 6.17
N ALA A 132 -2.65 -3.65 5.68
CA ALA A 132 -3.74 -3.51 4.70
C ALA A 132 -5.00 -2.90 5.33
N ILE A 133 -5.26 -3.18 6.61
CA ILE A 133 -6.37 -2.61 7.38
C ILE A 133 -6.07 -1.15 7.72
N ASP A 134 -4.83 -0.84 8.11
CA ASP A 134 -4.35 0.53 8.34
C ASP A 134 -4.52 1.38 7.07
N LEU A 135 -4.03 0.90 5.94
CA LEU A 135 -4.20 1.58 4.65
C LEU A 135 -5.67 1.81 4.30
N ALA A 136 -6.54 0.82 4.53
CA ALA A 136 -7.97 0.94 4.27
C ALA A 136 -8.63 2.01 5.16
N PHE A 137 -8.20 2.13 6.42
CA PHE A 137 -8.66 3.18 7.34
C PHE A 137 -8.32 4.58 6.80
N HIS A 138 -7.04 4.82 6.46
CA HIS A 138 -6.58 6.11 5.95
C HIS A 138 -7.21 6.46 4.60
N ARG A 139 -7.32 5.49 3.69
CA ARG A 139 -8.01 5.68 2.41
C ARG A 139 -9.48 6.07 2.63
N ALA A 140 -10.18 5.43 3.55
CA ALA A 140 -11.58 5.76 3.84
C ALA A 140 -11.76 7.19 4.37
N LEU A 141 -10.83 7.66 5.21
CA LEU A 141 -10.82 9.06 5.67
C LEU A 141 -10.63 10.02 4.50
N VAL A 142 -9.63 9.79 3.65
CA VAL A 142 -9.36 10.67 2.52
C VAL A 142 -10.51 10.70 1.51
N GLN A 143 -11.06 9.54 1.17
CA GLN A 143 -12.18 9.43 0.21
C GLN A 143 -13.48 10.03 0.77
N GLY A 144 -13.66 9.99 2.09
CA GLY A 144 -14.82 10.60 2.75
C GLY A 144 -14.75 12.13 2.86
N ALA A 145 -13.56 12.72 2.72
CA ALA A 145 -13.38 14.16 2.87
C ALA A 145 -14.12 14.94 1.77
N PRO A 146 -14.67 16.14 2.09
CA PRO A 146 -15.36 16.99 1.12
C PRO A 146 -14.37 17.68 0.14
N SER A 147 -13.60 16.88 -0.62
CA SER A 147 -12.58 17.35 -1.55
C SER A 147 -12.42 16.38 -2.72
N THR A 148 -12.43 16.93 -3.94
CA THR A 148 -12.21 16.14 -5.17
C THR A 148 -10.74 16.01 -5.54
N ARG A 149 -9.85 16.71 -4.84
CA ARG A 149 -8.41 16.78 -5.16
C ARG A 149 -7.56 15.91 -4.22
N LEU A 150 -7.88 15.88 -2.93
CA LEU A 150 -7.13 15.12 -1.94
C LEU A 150 -7.13 13.61 -2.23
N PRO A 151 -8.27 12.97 -2.61
CA PRO A 151 -8.27 11.58 -3.06
C PRO A 151 -7.29 11.28 -4.20
N ARG A 152 -7.21 12.17 -5.19
CA ARG A 152 -6.34 11.97 -6.36
C ARG A 152 -4.86 12.09 -6.00
N LEU A 153 -4.52 13.06 -5.14
CA LEU A 153 -3.17 13.23 -4.63
C LEU A 153 -2.77 12.04 -3.76
N HIS A 154 -3.70 11.56 -2.92
CA HIS A 154 -3.49 10.37 -2.10
C HIS A 154 -3.23 9.14 -2.96
N ASP A 155 -4.07 8.88 -3.96
CA ASP A 155 -3.90 7.75 -4.88
C ASP A 155 -2.53 7.75 -5.60
N GLN A 156 -1.99 8.93 -5.91
CA GLN A 156 -0.65 9.07 -6.50
C GLN A 156 0.47 8.66 -5.54
N LEU A 157 0.27 8.85 -4.23
CA LEU A 157 1.24 8.43 -3.20
C LEU A 157 1.11 6.95 -2.82
N MET A 158 -0.06 6.33 -3.06
CA MET A 158 -0.39 5.01 -2.52
C MET A 158 0.51 3.88 -3.02
N GLY A 159 0.98 3.97 -4.26
CA GLY A 159 1.87 2.97 -4.83
C GLY A 159 3.17 2.78 -4.04
N GLU A 160 3.82 3.89 -3.69
CA GLU A 160 5.10 3.87 -2.97
C GLU A 160 4.92 3.73 -1.46
N ILE A 161 3.86 4.31 -0.89
CA ILE A 161 3.62 4.24 0.56
C ILE A 161 3.26 2.83 1.02
N GLU A 162 2.59 2.03 0.18
CA GLU A 162 2.20 0.66 0.53
C GLU A 162 3.42 -0.19 0.88
N PHE A 163 4.52 -0.01 0.14
CA PHE A 163 5.77 -0.69 0.42
C PHE A 163 6.39 -0.23 1.75
N ALA A 164 6.32 1.07 2.06
CA ALA A 164 6.82 1.58 3.33
C ALA A 164 5.99 1.08 4.52
N LEU A 165 4.67 1.01 4.38
CA LEU A 165 3.77 0.53 5.43
C LEU A 165 3.88 -0.97 5.65
N ALA A 166 4.03 -1.75 4.58
CA ALA A 166 4.30 -3.18 4.67
C ALA A 166 5.59 -3.44 5.48
N GLN A 167 6.65 -2.66 5.30
CA GLN A 167 7.88 -2.79 6.10
C GLN A 167 7.68 -2.42 7.58
N VAL A 168 6.89 -1.38 7.89
CA VAL A 168 6.56 -1.01 9.28
C VAL A 168 5.89 -2.17 10.02
N ASP A 169 4.95 -2.85 9.37
CA ASP A 169 4.23 -3.99 9.92
C ASP A 169 5.10 -5.26 9.96
N ALA A 170 5.77 -5.60 8.86
CA ALA A 170 6.64 -6.78 8.76
C ALA A 170 7.76 -6.79 9.81
N HIS A 171 8.34 -5.63 10.11
CA HIS A 171 9.35 -5.47 11.15
C HIS A 171 8.77 -5.21 12.54
N ARG A 172 7.44 -5.25 12.70
CA ARG A 172 6.71 -5.05 13.97
C ARG A 172 7.12 -3.75 14.68
N LEU A 173 7.31 -2.68 13.91
CA LEU A 173 7.76 -1.40 14.44
C LEU A 173 6.65 -0.69 15.23
N ARG A 174 5.38 -1.06 15.00
CA ARG A 174 4.21 -0.63 15.78
C ARG A 174 3.41 -1.86 16.18
N SER A 175 2.73 -1.78 17.32
CA SER A 175 1.78 -2.83 17.71
C SER A 175 0.37 -2.51 17.19
N THR A 176 -0.39 -3.54 16.82
CA THR A 176 -1.81 -3.43 16.42
C THR A 176 -2.64 -2.63 17.44
N ARG A 177 -2.40 -2.87 18.74
CA ARG A 177 -3.10 -2.16 19.84
C ARG A 177 -2.80 -0.66 19.84
N GLU A 178 -1.55 -0.28 19.61
CA GLU A 178 -1.14 1.13 19.57
C GLU A 178 -1.79 1.85 18.38
N VAL A 179 -1.73 1.24 17.19
CA VAL A 179 -2.33 1.77 15.97
C VAL A 179 -3.85 1.89 16.12
N ALA A 180 -4.52 0.88 16.68
CA ALA A 180 -5.96 0.92 16.94
C ALA A 180 -6.32 2.06 17.91
N ALA A 181 -5.60 2.20 19.03
CA ALA A 181 -5.87 3.28 19.99
C ALA A 181 -5.67 4.68 19.38
N GLU A 182 -4.72 4.83 18.45
CA GLU A 182 -4.54 6.07 17.69
C GLU A 182 -5.67 6.33 16.71
N HIS A 183 -6.11 5.32 15.96
CA HIS A 183 -7.25 5.43 15.04
C HIS A 183 -8.53 5.84 15.77
N GLY A 184 -8.82 5.24 16.93
CA GLY A 184 -9.97 5.60 17.75
C GLY A 184 -9.96 7.10 18.11
N ARG A 185 -8.82 7.61 18.59
CA ARG A 185 -8.68 9.03 18.93
C ARG A 185 -8.86 9.97 17.73
N ILE A 186 -8.43 9.56 16.53
CA ILE A 186 -8.66 10.32 15.30
C ILE A 186 -10.15 10.37 14.97
N LEU A 187 -10.84 9.23 15.04
CA LEU A 187 -12.29 9.15 14.79
C LEU A 187 -13.08 9.98 15.82
N ASP A 188 -12.69 9.94 17.09
CA ASP A 188 -13.32 10.73 18.15
C ASP A 188 -13.16 12.24 17.90
N ALA A 189 -11.97 12.69 17.49
CA ALA A 189 -11.72 14.09 17.16
C ALA A 189 -12.55 14.55 15.95
N VAL A 190 -12.67 13.70 14.91
CA VAL A 190 -13.55 13.96 13.76
C VAL A 190 -15.01 14.05 14.19
N ALA A 191 -15.49 13.11 15.01
CA ALA A 191 -16.87 13.10 15.50
C ALA A 191 -17.20 14.32 16.38
N ALA A 192 -16.24 14.79 17.18
CA ALA A 192 -16.37 15.99 18.00
C ALA A 192 -16.31 17.30 17.19
N GLY A 193 -15.91 17.23 15.92
CA GLY A 193 -15.70 18.39 15.06
C GLY A 193 -14.45 19.20 15.41
N ASP A 194 -13.50 18.63 16.15
CA ASP A 194 -12.25 19.29 16.53
C ASP A 194 -11.21 19.12 15.41
N ALA A 195 -11.27 20.03 14.43
CA ALA A 195 -10.43 19.98 13.24
C ALA A 195 -8.93 20.08 13.56
N ALA A 196 -8.55 20.93 14.52
CA ALA A 196 -7.15 21.10 14.90
C ALA A 196 -6.60 19.85 15.58
N LEU A 197 -7.38 19.23 16.48
CA LEU A 197 -6.99 17.98 17.11
C LEU A 197 -6.92 16.83 16.09
N ALA A 198 -7.90 16.73 15.19
CA ALA A 198 -7.95 15.66 14.19
C ALA A 198 -6.76 15.73 13.21
N GLU A 199 -6.39 16.93 12.75
CA GLU A 199 -5.17 17.19 11.97
C GLU A 199 -3.93 16.72 12.73
N HIS A 200 -3.77 17.20 13.97
CA HIS A 200 -2.59 16.96 14.79
C HIS A 200 -2.40 15.46 15.09
N LEU A 201 -3.47 14.77 15.46
CA LEU A 201 -3.45 13.33 15.77
C LEU A 201 -3.08 12.51 14.52
N THR A 202 -3.67 12.84 13.37
CA THR A 202 -3.39 12.16 12.09
C THR A 202 -1.93 12.36 11.68
N ARG A 203 -1.45 13.60 11.70
CA ARG A 203 -0.05 13.91 11.38
C ARG A 203 0.90 13.17 12.32
N SER A 204 0.65 13.22 13.62
CA SER A 204 1.51 12.58 14.62
C SER A 204 1.55 11.07 14.45
N HIS A 205 0.40 10.43 14.21
CA HIS A 205 0.30 9.00 13.92
C HIS A 205 1.18 8.58 12.73
N ILE A 206 1.09 9.31 11.61
CA ILE A 206 1.83 9.03 10.38
C ILE A 206 3.34 9.21 10.61
N LEU A 207 3.75 10.33 11.21
CA LEU A 207 5.16 10.64 11.44
C LEU A 207 5.79 9.71 12.48
N ALA A 208 5.02 9.20 13.44
CA ALA A 208 5.52 8.20 14.38
C ALA A 208 5.85 6.85 13.71
N SER A 209 5.17 6.49 12.61
CA SER A 209 5.54 5.33 11.79
C SER A 209 6.79 5.61 10.95
N ARG A 210 6.91 6.82 10.38
CA ARG A 210 8.12 7.27 9.68
C ARG A 210 9.36 7.16 10.56
N ASP A 211 9.30 7.73 11.76
CA ASP A 211 10.47 7.85 12.63
C ASP A 211 10.99 6.47 13.06
N ARG A 212 10.08 5.51 13.29
CA ARG A 212 10.46 4.13 13.60
C ARG A 212 11.04 3.41 12.40
N LEU A 213 10.49 3.62 11.20
CA LEU A 213 11.03 3.03 9.98
C LEU A 213 12.42 3.59 9.66
N LEU A 214 12.63 4.90 9.82
CA LEU A 214 13.94 5.54 9.67
C LEU A 214 14.95 5.01 10.71
N ALA A 215 14.55 4.91 11.97
CA ALA A 215 15.41 4.32 13.00
C ALA A 215 15.80 2.88 12.66
N HIS A 216 14.84 2.07 12.19
CA HIS A 216 15.13 0.71 11.72
C HIS A 216 16.11 0.72 10.53
N PHE A 217 15.84 1.53 9.51
CA PHE A 217 16.72 1.68 8.35
C PHE A 217 18.16 2.04 8.75
N ASP A 218 18.31 3.03 9.64
CA ASP A 218 19.60 3.51 10.13
C ASP A 218 20.35 2.42 10.89
N THR A 219 19.67 1.53 11.63
CA THR A 219 20.32 0.38 12.29
C THR A 219 20.81 -0.71 11.32
N GLN A 220 20.15 -0.87 10.16
CA GLN A 220 20.52 -1.89 9.18
C GLN A 220 21.65 -1.41 8.25
N HIS A 221 21.75 -0.10 8.00
CA HIS A 221 22.70 0.49 7.05
C HIS A 221 23.80 1.33 7.71
N GLY A 222 23.74 1.52 9.02
CA GLY A 222 24.81 2.12 9.83
C GLY A 222 25.92 1.11 10.14
N ARG A 223 26.70 0.73 9.12
CA ARG A 223 28.07 0.19 9.23
C ARG A 223 28.95 0.71 8.12
#